data_AF-A0A1D9QIW8-F1
#
_entry.id   AF-A0A1D9QIW8-F1
#
_cell.length_a   1.000
_cell.length_b   1.000
_cell.length_c   1.000
_cell.angle_alpha   90.00
_cell.angle_beta   90.00
_cell.angle_gamma   90.00
#
_symmetry.space_group_name_H-M   'P 1'
#
loop_
_entity.id
_entity.type
_entity.pdbx_description
1 polymer ?
#
loop_
_entity_poly.entity_id
_entity_poly.type
_entity_poly.pdbx_seq_one_letter_code
_entity_poly.pdbx_strand_id
1 'polypeptide(L)'
;MHTESPLTPSQIEEKIQNAIIALQLKDFKSIRKAVEYFEVPKSTLIARVAERKSHTQSHEMAQILSNIEENTLVRWISRFTITGFPATPILVKEMADKIRFRCIQITSSRIPISTEIPPIGHEWIYRFQKRYPELKTCYSYQLESNRAKVVIPENIQA
;
A
#
# COMPACT_ATOMS: atom_id res chain seq x y z
N MET A 1 23.90 -25.14 -9.27
CA MET A 1 23.46 -24.76 -7.92
C MET A 1 22.48 -23.62 -8.06
N HIS A 2 21.18 -23.90 -7.99
CA HIS A 2 20.15 -22.87 -8.09
C HIS A 2 20.09 -22.15 -6.75
N THR A 3 20.70 -20.97 -6.68
CA THR A 3 20.53 -20.05 -5.55
C THR A 3 19.09 -19.55 -5.62
N GLU A 4 18.21 -20.12 -4.79
CA GLU A 4 16.90 -19.53 -4.57
C GLU A 4 17.10 -18.08 -4.10
N SER A 5 16.49 -17.15 -4.83
CA SER A 5 16.51 -15.74 -4.47
C SER A 5 15.91 -15.59 -3.06
N PRO A 6 16.49 -14.76 -2.18
CA PRO A 6 15.98 -14.61 -0.82
C PRO A 6 14.49 -14.24 -0.84
N LEU A 7 13.67 -14.99 -0.09
CA LEU A 7 12.24 -14.71 0.02
C LEU A 7 12.02 -13.26 0.46
N THR A 8 11.14 -12.57 -0.26
CA THR A 8 10.76 -11.21 0.11
C THR A 8 9.95 -11.22 1.41
N PRO A 9 9.97 -10.12 2.20
CA PRO A 9 9.17 -10.03 3.43
C PRO A 9 7.68 -10.31 3.22
N SER A 10 7.14 -9.96 2.05
CA SER A 10 5.74 -10.23 1.69
C SER A 10 5.46 -11.72 1.52
N GLN A 11 6.36 -12.46 0.87
CA GLN A 11 6.20 -13.91 0.67
C GLN A 11 6.31 -14.69 1.98
N ILE A 12 7.16 -14.22 2.90
CA ILE A 12 7.27 -14.81 4.24
C ILE A 12 5.96 -14.61 5.01
N GLU A 13 5.40 -13.39 4.96
CA GLU A 13 4.12 -13.09 5.62
C GLU A 13 2.97 -13.91 5.04
N GLU A 14 2.93 -14.12 3.72
CA GLU A 14 1.95 -14.96 3.05
C GLU A 14 2.04 -16.43 3.50
N LYS A 15 3.26 -16.99 3.57
CA LYS A 15 3.48 -18.34 4.11
C LYS A 15 2.98 -18.46 5.56
N ILE A 16 3.22 -17.45 6.40
CA ILE A 16 2.74 -17.42 7.78
C ILE A 16 1.21 -17.40 7.82
N GLN A 17 0.57 -16.57 6.99
CA GLN A 17 -0.88 -16.46 6.96
C GLN A 17 -1.54 -17.77 6.48
N ASN A 18 -0.97 -18.42 5.47
CA ASN A 18 -1.42 -19.73 5.00
C ASN A 18 -1.28 -20.80 6.09
N ALA A 19 -0.19 -20.76 6.87
CA ALA A 19 -0.02 -21.65 8.02
C ALA A 19 -1.06 -21.45 9.11
N ILE A 20 -1.47 -20.20 9.37
CA ILE A 20 -2.55 -19.90 10.33
C ILE A 20 -3.89 -20.44 9.82
N ILE A 21 -4.23 -20.20 8.55
CA ILE A 21 -5.47 -20.68 7.94
C ILE A 21 -5.54 -22.21 8.02
N ALA A 22 -4.48 -22.91 7.65
CA ALA A 22 -4.44 -24.37 7.69
C ALA A 22 -4.55 -24.93 9.12
N LEU A 23 -4.03 -24.22 10.12
CA LEU A 23 -4.23 -24.57 11.54
C LEU A 23 -5.68 -24.35 11.98
N GLN A 24 -6.33 -23.27 11.52
CA GLN A 24 -7.75 -22.99 11.80
C GLN A 24 -8.68 -24.01 11.15
N LEU A 25 -8.36 -24.44 9.92
CA LEU A 25 -9.08 -25.49 9.19
C LEU A 25 -8.82 -26.90 9.74
N LYS A 26 -7.93 -27.03 10.73
CA LYS A 26 -7.50 -28.31 11.34
C LYS A 26 -6.81 -29.28 10.37
N ASP A 27 -6.24 -28.76 9.27
CA ASP A 27 -5.44 -29.56 8.31
C ASP A 27 -4.17 -30.12 8.97
N PHE A 28 -3.64 -29.40 9.96
CA PHE A 28 -2.48 -29.81 10.74
C PHE A 28 -2.86 -30.08 12.20
N LYS A 29 -2.46 -31.25 12.71
CA LYS A 29 -2.67 -31.65 14.11
C LYS A 29 -1.86 -30.83 15.13
N SER A 30 -0.83 -30.11 14.68
CA SER A 30 0.03 -29.32 15.55
C SER A 30 0.71 -28.16 14.82
N ILE A 31 1.03 -27.11 15.57
CA ILE A 31 1.80 -25.95 15.09
C ILE A 31 3.15 -26.41 14.52
N ARG A 32 3.78 -27.43 15.11
CA ARG A 32 5.07 -27.96 14.63
C ARG A 32 4.97 -28.53 13.21
N LYS A 33 3.90 -29.26 12.89
CA LYS A 33 3.72 -29.79 11.53
C LYS A 33 3.45 -28.69 10.52
N ALA A 34 2.68 -27.66 10.90
CA ALA A 34 2.48 -26.50 10.04
C ALA A 34 3.79 -25.74 9.80
N VAL A 35 4.64 -25.57 10.82
CA VAL A 35 5.98 -24.98 10.70
C VAL A 35 6.85 -25.76 9.71
N GLU A 36 6.89 -27.09 9.82
CA GLU A 36 7.69 -27.94 8.94
C GLU A 36 7.17 -27.90 7.49
N TYR A 37 5.85 -27.85 7.30
CA TYR A 37 5.23 -27.82 5.97
C TYR A 37 5.38 -26.47 5.25
N PHE A 38 5.15 -25.35 5.96
CA PHE A 38 5.22 -24.01 5.37
C PHE A 38 6.61 -23.38 5.46
N GLU A 39 7.57 -24.05 6.10
CA GLU A 39 8.95 -23.59 6.28
C GLU A 39 9.07 -22.23 6.98
N VAL A 40 8.19 -21.99 7.97
CA VAL A 40 8.13 -20.72 8.71
C VAL A 40 8.76 -20.86 10.10
N PRO A 41 9.43 -19.82 10.64
CA PRO A 41 9.99 -19.91 11.99
C PRO A 41 8.91 -20.16 13.06
N LYS A 42 9.16 -21.14 13.92
CA LYS A 42 8.20 -21.58 14.96
C LYS A 42 7.79 -20.45 15.91
N SER A 43 8.74 -19.63 16.35
CA SER A 43 8.49 -18.49 17.23
C SER A 43 7.55 -17.47 16.58
N THR A 44 7.74 -17.20 15.29
CA THR A 44 6.91 -16.28 14.51
C THR A 44 5.49 -16.81 14.36
N LEU A 45 5.32 -18.10 14.01
CA LEU A 45 3.98 -18.69 13.86
C LEU A 45 3.21 -18.69 15.19
N ILE A 46 3.87 -19.04 16.30
CA ILE A 46 3.26 -18.98 17.64
C ILE A 46 2.83 -17.57 17.99
N ALA A 47 3.70 -16.58 17.76
CA ALA A 47 3.39 -15.18 17.99
C ALA A 47 2.17 -14.71 17.17
N ARG A 48 2.09 -15.13 15.90
CA ARG A 48 1.00 -14.77 14.99
C ARG A 48 -0.32 -15.44 15.36
N VAL A 49 -0.29 -16.70 15.78
CA VAL A 49 -1.46 -17.43 16.31
C VAL A 49 -1.97 -16.78 17.60
N ALA A 50 -1.08 -16.25 18.44
CA ALA A 50 -1.41 -15.41 19.60
C ALA A 50 -1.79 -13.96 19.23
N GLU A 51 -2.20 -13.72 17.97
CA GLU A 51 -2.69 -12.43 17.45
C GLU A 51 -1.67 -11.28 17.48
N ARG A 52 -0.37 -11.55 17.62
CA ARG A 52 0.63 -10.48 17.45
C ARG A 52 0.63 -10.01 16.00
N LYS A 53 0.52 -8.70 15.80
CA LYS A 53 0.58 -8.04 14.49
C LYS A 53 1.97 -8.17 13.86
N SER A 54 2.04 -8.24 12.53
CA SER A 54 3.32 -8.16 11.83
C SER A 54 3.88 -6.75 11.95
N HIS A 55 5.17 -6.60 11.66
CA HIS A 55 5.79 -5.29 11.60
C HIS A 55 5.07 -4.36 10.61
N THR A 56 4.67 -4.89 9.45
CA THR A 56 3.91 -4.14 8.43
C THR A 56 2.54 -3.70 8.95
N GLN A 57 1.78 -4.60 9.55
CA GLN A 57 0.46 -4.28 10.14
C GLN A 57 0.55 -3.31 11.33
N SER A 58 1.64 -3.39 12.09
CA SER A 58 1.87 -2.45 13.21
C SER A 58 2.12 -1.05 12.67
N HIS A 59 2.76 -0.93 11.51
CA HIS A 59 2.97 0.35 10.84
C HIS A 59 1.68 0.91 10.22
N GLU A 60 0.72 0.06 9.79
CA GLU A 60 -0.59 0.50 9.28
C GLU A 60 -1.33 1.40 10.28
N MET A 61 -1.28 1.10 11.58
CA MET A 61 -1.93 1.91 12.61
C MET A 61 -1.34 3.33 12.76
N ALA A 62 -0.10 3.52 12.33
CA ALA A 62 0.58 4.81 12.37
C ALA A 62 0.50 5.58 11.04
N GLN A 63 -0.14 5.00 10.01
CA GLN A 63 -0.31 5.67 8.72
C GLN A 63 -1.40 6.73 8.78
N ILE A 64 -1.22 7.77 7.95
CA ILE A 64 -2.16 8.89 7.84
C ILE A 64 -3.49 8.45 7.21
N LEU A 65 -3.42 7.48 6.28
CA LEU A 65 -4.55 6.82 5.67
C LEU A 65 -4.46 5.33 6.00
N SER A 66 -5.61 4.69 6.22
CA SER A 66 -5.68 3.24 6.34
C SER A 66 -5.37 2.56 5.01
N ASN A 67 -4.96 1.29 5.03
CA ASN A 67 -4.70 0.52 3.82
C ASN A 67 -5.90 0.50 2.85
N ILE A 68 -7.13 0.43 3.38
CA ILE A 68 -8.36 0.49 2.58
C ILE A 68 -8.51 1.84 1.87
N GLU A 69 -8.19 2.94 2.56
CA GLU A 69 -8.20 4.29 2.01
C GLU A 69 -7.11 4.48 0.96
N GLU A 70 -5.89 4.01 1.24
CA GLU A 70 -4.78 4.04 0.29
C GLU A 70 -5.11 3.21 -0.97
N ASN A 71 -5.70 2.02 -0.84
CA ASN A 71 -6.13 1.21 -1.98
C ASN A 71 -7.22 1.90 -2.82
N THR A 72 -8.11 2.66 -2.18
CA THR A 72 -9.10 3.47 -2.90
C THR A 72 -8.42 4.56 -3.72
N LEU A 73 -7.41 5.21 -3.15
CA LEU A 73 -6.59 6.21 -3.83
C LEU A 73 -5.80 5.60 -5.00
N VAL A 74 -5.17 4.44 -4.81
CA VAL A 74 -4.49 3.67 -5.87
C VAL A 74 -5.44 3.40 -7.03
N ARG A 75 -6.65 2.91 -6.74
CA ARG A 75 -7.67 2.64 -7.77
C ARG A 75 -8.05 3.90 -8.56
N TRP A 76 -8.20 5.03 -7.88
CA TRP A 76 -8.46 6.30 -8.55
C TRP A 76 -7.31 6.71 -9.46
N ILE A 77 -6.06 6.67 -8.96
CA ILE A 77 -4.86 7.00 -9.73
C ILE A 77 -4.78 6.13 -10.99
N SER A 78 -4.94 4.81 -10.86
CA SER A 78 -4.89 3.89 -11.99
C SER A 78 -5.95 4.24 -13.04
N ARG A 79 -7.17 4.59 -12.62
CA ARG A 79 -8.24 5.00 -13.54
C ARG A 79 -7.92 6.32 -14.25
N PHE A 80 -7.36 7.30 -13.52
CA PHE A 80 -6.92 8.57 -14.09
C PHE A 80 -5.87 8.36 -15.19
N THR A 81 -4.86 7.54 -14.90
CA THR A 81 -3.80 7.19 -15.85
C THR A 81 -4.36 6.53 -17.11
N ILE A 82 -5.26 5.54 -16.96
CA ILE A 82 -5.90 4.86 -18.10
C ILE A 82 -6.69 5.85 -18.98
N THR A 83 -7.33 6.86 -18.36
CA THR A 83 -8.07 7.89 -19.10
C THR A 83 -7.20 8.97 -19.75
N GLY A 84 -5.86 8.83 -19.68
CA GLY A 84 -4.92 9.79 -20.28
C GLY A 84 -4.61 11.01 -19.41
N PHE A 85 -5.07 11.01 -18.15
CA PHE A 85 -4.82 12.08 -17.18
C PHE A 85 -3.87 11.57 -16.09
N PRO A 86 -2.56 11.69 -16.27
CA PRO A 86 -1.61 11.23 -15.25
C PRO A 86 -1.81 11.97 -13.92
N ALA A 87 -1.91 11.24 -12.82
CA ALA A 87 -2.13 11.83 -11.51
C ALA A 87 -0.85 12.49 -10.96
N THR A 88 -0.78 13.82 -11.06
CA THR A 88 0.31 14.63 -10.49
C THR A 88 0.42 14.40 -8.97
N PRO A 89 1.63 14.40 -8.39
CA PRO A 89 1.82 14.27 -6.93
C PRO A 89 0.98 15.23 -6.08
N ILE A 90 0.80 16.47 -6.53
CA ILE A 90 -0.08 17.47 -5.88
C ILE A 90 -1.52 16.96 -5.81
N LEU A 91 -2.05 16.49 -6.94
CA LEU A 91 -3.42 15.97 -7.03
C LEU A 91 -3.62 14.74 -6.12
N VAL A 92 -2.64 13.84 -6.08
CA VAL A 92 -2.67 12.66 -5.20
C VAL A 92 -2.74 13.08 -3.73
N LYS A 93 -2.00 14.11 -3.34
CA LYS A 93 -2.03 14.66 -1.98
C LYS A 93 -3.40 15.28 -1.65
N GLU A 94 -3.96 16.07 -2.56
CA GLU A 94 -5.30 16.66 -2.38
C GLU A 94 -6.39 15.60 -2.23
N MET A 95 -6.32 14.51 -3.01
CA MET A 95 -7.24 13.38 -2.89
C MET A 95 -7.08 12.67 -1.55
N ALA A 96 -5.84 12.46 -1.10
CA ALA A 96 -5.54 11.87 0.20
C ALA A 96 -6.10 12.72 1.35
N ASP A 97 -5.93 14.04 1.30
CA ASP A 97 -6.51 14.97 2.27
C ASP A 97 -8.04 14.87 2.25
N LYS A 98 -8.69 14.85 1.08
CA LYS A 98 -10.16 14.70 0.96
C LYS A 98 -10.68 13.41 1.60
N ILE A 99 -9.98 12.28 1.40
CA ILE A 99 -10.35 11.00 2.04
C ILE A 99 -10.27 11.13 3.56
N ARG A 100 -9.16 11.66 4.07
CA ARG A 100 -8.94 11.87 5.50
C ARG A 100 -9.99 12.79 6.14
N PHE A 101 -10.31 13.92 5.49
CA PHE A 101 -11.37 14.83 5.95
C PHE A 101 -12.73 14.12 6.03
N ARG A 102 -13.10 13.33 5.01
CA ARG A 102 -14.36 12.58 5.02
C ARG A 102 -14.41 11.54 6.14
N CYS A 103 -13.36 10.76 6.33
CA CYS A 103 -13.31 9.75 7.38
C CYS A 103 -13.40 10.36 8.78
N ILE A 104 -12.75 11.52 8.98
CA ILE A 104 -12.90 12.29 10.22
C ILE A 104 -14.33 12.78 10.39
N GLN A 105 -14.97 13.37 9.37
CA GLN A 105 -16.37 13.80 9.49
C GLN A 105 -17.32 12.64 9.89
N ILE A 106 -17.14 11.46 9.30
CA ILE A 106 -17.93 10.26 9.62
C ILE A 106 -17.67 9.80 11.06
N THR A 107 -16.42 9.80 11.50
CA THR A 107 -16.02 9.31 12.83
C THR A 107 -16.32 10.33 13.94
N SER A 108 -16.13 11.63 13.65
CA SER A 108 -16.39 12.78 14.53
C SER A 108 -17.86 13.19 14.60
N SER A 109 -18.75 12.59 13.82
CA SER A 109 -20.19 12.68 14.10
C SER A 109 -20.56 12.16 15.50
N ARG A 110 -19.62 11.52 16.22
CA ARG A 110 -19.75 11.09 17.62
C ARG A 110 -19.02 11.98 18.65
N ILE A 111 -18.03 12.80 18.27
CA ILE A 111 -17.31 13.75 19.14
C ILE A 111 -16.83 14.95 18.30
N PRO A 112 -17.09 16.20 18.70
CA PRO A 112 -16.62 17.38 17.98
C PRO A 112 -15.12 17.55 18.21
N ILE A 113 -14.31 16.97 17.33
CA ILE A 113 -12.86 17.13 17.36
C ILE A 113 -12.54 18.40 16.58
N SER A 114 -12.55 19.54 17.30
CA SER A 114 -11.93 20.79 16.84
C SER A 114 -10.41 20.64 16.92
N THR A 115 -9.84 19.81 16.05
CA THR A 115 -8.39 19.65 15.97
C THR A 115 -8.01 19.90 14.53
N GLU A 116 -7.27 20.99 14.33
CA GLU A 116 -6.67 21.33 13.06
C GLU A 116 -5.90 20.12 12.56
N ILE A 117 -6.42 19.53 11.48
CA ILE A 117 -5.89 18.34 10.85
C ILE A 117 -4.52 18.74 10.27
N PRO A 118 -3.39 18.23 10.80
CA PRO A 118 -2.09 18.64 10.28
C PRO A 118 -2.00 18.26 8.81
N PRO A 119 -1.46 19.13 7.94
CA PRO A 119 -1.37 18.86 6.52
C PRO A 119 -0.52 17.60 6.28
N ILE A 120 -0.83 16.84 5.23
CA ILE A 120 -0.01 15.70 4.84
C ILE A 120 1.44 16.17 4.60
N GLY A 121 2.40 15.51 5.24
CA GLY A 121 3.82 15.82 5.10
C GLY A 121 4.30 15.62 3.66
N HIS A 122 5.32 16.39 3.24
CA HIS A 122 5.87 16.32 1.88
C HIS A 122 6.44 14.93 1.54
N GLU A 123 7.06 14.24 2.50
CA GLU A 123 7.59 12.88 2.31
C GLU A 123 6.51 11.80 2.14
N TRP A 124 5.25 12.09 2.47
CA TRP A 124 4.19 11.09 2.44
C TRP A 124 4.01 10.50 1.04
N ILE A 125 4.06 11.34 -0.01
CA ILE A 125 3.98 10.89 -1.41
C ILE A 125 5.09 9.89 -1.73
N TYR A 126 6.33 10.16 -1.32
CA TYR A 126 7.45 9.26 -1.57
C TYR A 126 7.26 7.91 -0.88
N ARG A 127 6.80 7.93 0.37
CA ARG A 127 6.50 6.71 1.14
C ARG A 127 5.33 5.94 0.54
N PHE A 128 4.30 6.63 0.07
CA PHE A 128 3.13 6.07 -0.62
C PHE A 128 3.55 5.38 -1.92
N GLN A 129 4.34 6.05 -2.76
CA GLN A 129 4.88 5.46 -3.99
C GLN A 129 5.79 4.25 -3.75
N LYS A 130 6.53 4.25 -2.62
CA LYS A 130 7.35 3.10 -2.23
C LYS A 130 6.50 1.89 -1.82
N ARG A 131 5.32 2.11 -1.25
CA ARG A 131 4.37 1.04 -0.88
C ARG A 131 3.65 0.45 -2.10
N TYR A 132 3.38 1.27 -3.11
CA TYR A 132 2.63 0.88 -4.31
C TYR A 132 3.48 1.01 -5.58
N PRO A 133 4.45 0.09 -5.80
CA PRO A 133 5.35 0.15 -6.94
C PRO A 133 4.64 0.03 -8.30
N GLU A 134 3.44 -0.53 -8.35
CA GLU A 134 2.59 -0.60 -9.54
C GLU A 134 2.21 0.78 -10.09
N LEU A 135 2.21 1.80 -9.24
CA LEU A 135 1.94 3.17 -9.65
C LEU A 135 3.12 3.83 -10.36
N LYS A 136 4.33 3.23 -10.36
CA LYS A 136 5.50 3.81 -11.04
C LYS A 136 5.25 4.04 -12.53
N THR A 137 4.56 3.11 -13.19
CA THR A 137 4.21 3.21 -14.62
C THR A 137 3.27 4.40 -14.88
N CYS A 138 2.43 4.77 -13.93
CA CYS A 138 1.53 5.92 -14.08
C CYS A 138 2.30 7.24 -14.21
N TYR A 139 3.43 7.35 -13.51
CA TYR A 139 4.28 8.55 -13.53
C TYR A 139 5.18 8.61 -14.78
N SER A 140 5.61 7.48 -15.35
CA SER A 140 6.36 7.49 -16.62
C SER A 140 5.49 7.98 -17.77
N TYR A 141 4.22 7.55 -17.83
CA TYR A 141 3.25 8.08 -18.80
C TYR A 141 3.04 9.59 -18.66
N GLN A 142 3.12 10.15 -17.45
CA GLN A 142 3.06 11.60 -17.25
C GLN A 142 4.20 12.34 -17.94
N LEU A 143 5.41 11.83 -17.77
CA LEU A 143 6.60 12.41 -18.37
C LEU A 143 6.54 12.32 -19.90
N GLU A 144 6.10 11.18 -20.43
CA GLU A 144 5.92 10.95 -21.87
C GLU A 144 4.84 11.84 -22.48
N SER A 145 3.68 11.97 -21.81
CA SER A 145 2.61 12.88 -22.22
C SER A 145 3.08 14.34 -22.24
N ASN A 146 3.83 14.77 -21.22
CA ASN A 146 4.42 16.11 -21.17
C ASN A 146 5.45 16.32 -22.29
N ARG A 147 6.28 15.32 -22.60
CA ARG A 147 7.21 15.37 -23.74
C ARG A 147 6.46 15.49 -25.07
N ALA A 148 5.41 14.71 -25.29
CA ALA A 148 4.60 14.77 -26.51
C ALA A 148 3.98 16.15 -26.73
N LYS A 149 3.54 16.84 -25.67
CA LYS A 149 3.03 18.23 -25.74
C LYS A 149 4.09 19.27 -26.09
N VAL A 150 5.38 19.00 -25.85
CA VAL A 150 6.47 19.90 -26.26
C VAL A 150 6.78 19.74 -27.76
N VAL A 151 6.56 18.55 -28.32
CA VAL A 151 6.77 18.18 -29.73
C VAL A 151 5.52 18.47 -30.58
N ILE A 152 4.97 19.68 -30.46
CA ILE A 152 3.93 20.17 -31.38
C ILE A 152 4.64 20.71 -32.63
N PRO A 153 4.14 20.52 -33.88
CA PRO A 153 4.83 20.91 -35.11
C PRO A 153 5.27 22.38 -35.16
N GLU A 154 4.59 23.26 -34.42
CA GLU A 154 4.90 24.68 -34.28
C GLU A 154 6.24 24.94 -33.58
N ASN A 155 6.72 24.02 -32.73
CA ASN A 155 8.02 24.11 -32.04
C ASN A 155 9.18 23.47 -32.82
N ILE A 156 8.93 22.90 -34.00
CA ILE A 156 9.94 22.23 -34.85
C ILE A 156 10.29 23.11 -36.06
N GLN A 157 10.14 24.43 -35.94
CA GLN A 157 10.72 25.36 -36.91
C GLN A 157 12.14 25.74 -36.44
N ALA A 158 13.13 25.03 -36.99
CA ALA A 158 14.53 25.42 -37.01
C ALA A 158 14.87 26.04 -38.37
#